data_AF-A0A8T5IF20-F1
#
_entry.id   AF-A0A8T5IF20-F1
#
_cell.length_a   1.000
_cell.length_b   1.000
_cell.length_c   1.000
_cell.angle_alpha   90.00
_cell.angle_beta   90.00
_cell.angle_gamma   90.00
#
_symmetry.space_group_name_H-M   'P 1'
#
loop_
_entity.id
_entity.type
_entity.pdbx_description
1 polymer ?
#
loop_
_entity_poly.entity_id
_entity_poly.type
_entity_poly.pdbx_seq_one_letter_code
_entity_poly.pdbx_strand_id
1 'polypeptide(L)' 'MESLEMNVDEGSIYGLLGPSGCGKTTLLNVILGFLIPEKGEINVLDNNAQIPGSDVGYAPQELALYFDLNITETLMFHG' A
#
# COMPACT_ATOMS: atom_id res chain seq x y z
N MET A 1 -8.23 6.36 -14.39
CA MET A 1 -8.46 4.90 -14.23
C MET A 1 -9.94 4.71 -14.46
N GLU A 2 -10.34 4.00 -15.52
CA GLU A 2 -11.75 3.73 -15.77
C GLU A 2 -12.15 2.51 -14.93
N SER A 3 -13.22 2.65 -14.14
CA SER A 3 -13.87 1.67 -13.25
C SER A 3 -13.07 0.40 -12.92
N LEU A 4 -12.52 0.31 -11.71
CA LEU A 4 -11.88 -0.90 -11.19
C LEU A 4 -12.75 -1.49 -10.07
N GLU A 5 -13.09 -2.78 -10.19
CA GLU A 5 -13.66 -3.58 -9.11
C GLU A 5 -12.68 -4.69 -8.77
N MET A 6 -12.32 -4.81 -7.49
CA MET A 6 -11.34 -5.78 -7.02
C MET A 6 -11.68 -6.20 -5.61
N ASN A 7 -11.57 -7.50 -5.33
CA ASN A 7 -11.57 -8.07 -4.00
C ASN A 7 -10.30 -8.88 -3.84
N VAL A 8 -9.62 -8.70 -2.70
CA VAL A 8 -8.39 -9.39 -2.35
C VAL A 8 -8.67 -10.23 -1.12
N ASP A 9 -8.59 -11.55 -1.27
CA ASP A 9 -8.87 -12.49 -0.18
C ASP A 9 -7.72 -12.53 0.83
N GLU A 10 -8.02 -12.83 2.10
CA GLU A 10 -7.00 -13.02 3.12
C GLU A 10 -6.06 -14.19 2.76
N GLY A 11 -4.76 -14.02 3.01
CA GLY A 11 -3.75 -15.05 2.74
C GLY A 11 -3.32 -15.17 1.27
N SER A 12 -3.79 -14.25 0.41
CA SER A 12 -3.46 -14.22 -1.01
C SER A 12 -2.30 -13.28 -1.34
N ILE A 13 -1.73 -13.45 -2.54
CA ILE A 13 -0.72 -12.54 -3.10
C ILE A 13 -1.20 -12.12 -4.49
N TYR A 14 -1.28 -10.81 -4.71
CA TYR A 14 -1.69 -10.21 -5.99
C TYR A 14 -0.57 -9.39 -6.62
N GLY A 15 -0.46 -9.45 -7.94
CA GLY A 15 0.45 -8.62 -8.74
C GLY A 15 -0.31 -7.60 -9.59
N LEU A 16 -0.02 -6.31 -9.41
CA LEU A 16 -0.55 -5.24 -10.26
C LEU A 16 0.31 -5.09 -11.52
N LEU A 17 -0.19 -5.58 -12.66
CA LEU A 17 0.54 -5.61 -13.94
C LEU A 17 -0.02 -4.60 -14.94
N GLY A 18 0.87 -3.96 -15.70
CA GLY A 18 0.49 -3.04 -16.78
C GLY A 18 1.64 -2.09 -17.17
N PRO A 19 1.51 -1.33 -18.27
CA PRO A 19 2.54 -0.39 -18.71
C PRO A 19 2.74 0.78 -17.73
N SER A 20 3.87 1.47 -17.81
CA SER A 20 4.10 2.70 -17.04
C SER A 20 3.00 3.73 -17.33
N GLY A 21 2.52 4.41 -16.29
CA GLY A 21 1.43 5.38 -16.41
C GLY A 21 0.01 4.79 -16.41
N CYS A 22 -0.17 3.46 -16.35
CA CYS A 22 -1.51 2.86 -16.32
C CYS A 22 -2.27 3.01 -14.98
N GLY A 23 -1.63 3.61 -13.96
CA GLY A 23 -2.27 3.89 -12.66
C GLY A 23 -1.94 2.94 -11.51
N LYS A 24 -0.96 2.02 -11.64
CA LYS A 24 -0.56 1.10 -10.55
C LYS A 24 -0.17 1.84 -9.26
N THR A 25 0.75 2.80 -9.37
CA THR A 25 1.19 3.62 -8.22
C THR A 25 0.05 4.45 -7.66
N THR A 26 -0.83 4.97 -8.52
CA THR A 26 -2.05 5.68 -8.11
C THR A 26 -2.96 4.77 -7.28
N LEU A 27 -3.21 3.54 -7.73
CA LEU A 27 -4.01 2.56 -6.99
C LEU A 27 -3.37 2.21 -5.64
N LEU A 28 -2.05 1.96 -5.62
CA LEU A 28 -1.32 1.72 -4.36
C LEU A 28 -1.45 2.89 -3.39
N ASN A 29 -1.31 4.13 -3.87
CA ASN A 29 -1.47 5.32 -3.02
C ASN A 29 -2.89 5.46 -2.48
N VAL A 30 -3.92 5.03 -3.23
CA VAL A 30 -5.30 4.99 -2.73
C VAL A 30 -5.46 3.93 -1.64
N ILE A 31 -4.94 2.71 -1.86
CA ILE A 31 -4.93 1.63 -0.85
C ILE A 31 -4.23 2.06 0.43
N LEU A 32 -3.11 2.78 0.29
CA LEU A 32 -2.31 3.29 1.40
C LEU A 32 -2.89 4.54 2.06
N GLY A 33 -4.00 5.09 1.55
CA GLY A 33 -4.59 6.33 2.07
C GLY A 33 -3.81 7.61 1.75
N PHE A 34 -2.74 7.54 0.97
CA PHE A 34 -1.97 8.71 0.51
C PHE A 34 -2.70 9.51 -0.57
N LEU A 35 -3.70 8.91 -1.22
CA LEU A 35 -4.53 9.56 -2.23
C LEU A 35 -6.01 9.22 -1.99
N ILE A 36 -6.85 10.25 -1.91
CA ILE A 36 -8.30 10.06 -1.82
C ILE A 36 -8.84 9.82 -3.24
N PRO A 37 -9.62 8.76 -3.48
CA PRO A 37 -10.20 8.51 -4.79
C PRO A 37 -11.25 9.57 -5.11
N GLU A 38 -11.28 10.05 -6.36
CA GLU A 38 -12.31 11.01 -6.80
C GLU A 38 -13.72 10.39 -6.81
N LYS A 39 -13.82 9.06 -6.99
CA LYS A 39 -15.05 8.28 -7.04
C LYS A 39 -14.81 6.86 -6.52
N GLY A 40 -15.88 6.24 -6.02
CA GLY A 40 -15.84 4.89 -5.47
C GLY A 40 -15.41 4.86 -4.01
N GLU A 41 -15.18 3.66 -3.50
CA GLU A 41 -14.77 3.41 -2.12
C GLU A 41 -13.70 2.32 -2.07
N ILE A 42 -12.95 2.33 -0.99
CA ILE A 42 -11.94 1.31 -0.71
C ILE A 42 -12.03 0.91 0.76
N ASN A 43 -12.07 -0.40 1.00
CA ASN A 43 -12.10 -0.98 2.33
C ASN A 43 -10.88 -1.89 2.47
N VAL A 44 -10.08 -1.65 3.51
CA VAL A 44 -8.87 -2.43 3.81
C VAL A 44 -9.00 -2.95 5.23
N LEU A 45 -8.96 -4.28 5.38
CA LEU A 45 -9.03 -4.99 6.67
C LEU A 45 -10.24 -4.56 7.55
N ASP A 46 -11.41 -4.36 6.94
CA ASP A 46 -12.68 -4.01 7.61
C ASP A 46 -12.65 -2.76 8.52
N ASN A 47 -11.75 -1.82 8.26
CA ASN A 47 -11.50 -0.73 9.20
C ASN A 47 -12.59 0.37 9.18
N ASN A 48 -13.13 0.66 10.38
CA ASN A 48 -13.94 1.85 10.74
C ASN A 48 -13.16 3.19 10.66
N ALA A 49 -12.22 3.28 9.69
CA ALA A 49 -11.36 4.38 9.27
C ALA A 49 -10.23 4.84 10.22
N GLN A 50 -8.98 4.44 9.91
CA GLN A 50 -7.79 5.31 9.92
C GLN A 50 -6.80 4.84 8.82
N ILE A 51 -7.23 4.87 7.56
CA ILE A 51 -6.51 4.30 6.41
C ILE A 51 -5.04 4.76 6.37
N PRO A 52 -4.04 3.88 6.17
CA PRO A 52 -4.10 2.43 5.93
C PRO A 52 -4.06 1.56 7.20
N GLY A 53 -3.93 2.17 8.38
CA GLY A 53 -3.88 1.49 9.68
C GLY A 53 -2.50 0.92 10.04
N SER A 54 -2.29 0.64 11.33
CA SER A 54 -1.06 -0.01 11.84
C SER A 54 -0.90 -1.46 11.37
N ASP A 55 -1.98 -2.06 10.86
CA ASP A 55 -2.00 -3.46 10.40
C ASP A 55 -1.50 -3.61 8.96
N VAL A 56 -1.11 -2.50 8.30
CA VAL A 56 -0.62 -2.50 6.91
C VAL A 56 0.86 -2.12 6.87
N GLY A 57 1.68 -3.07 6.42
CA GLY A 57 3.08 -2.83 6.07
C GLY A 57 3.22 -2.29 4.64
N TYR A 58 4.06 -1.27 4.45
CA TYR A 58 4.37 -0.70 3.14
C TYR A 58 5.89 -0.68 2.89
N ALA A 59 6.31 -1.25 1.76
CA ALA A 59 7.68 -1.18 1.28
C ALA A 59 7.74 -0.19 0.08
N PRO A 60 8.36 0.99 0.24
CA PRO A 60 8.49 1.96 -0.84
C PRO A 60 9.44 1.49 -1.93
N GLN A 61 9.35 2.11 -3.11
CA GLN A 61 10.24 1.83 -4.24
C GLN A 61 11.69 2.22 -3.95
N GLU A 62 11.89 3.33 -3.24
CA GLU A 62 13.21 3.78 -2.81
C GLU A 62 13.61 3.07 -1.51
N LEU A 63 14.92 2.83 -1.38
CA LEU A 63 15.48 2.14 -0.23
C LEU A 63 15.35 3.03 1.01
N ALA A 64 14.41 2.71 1.90
CA ALA A 64 14.22 3.42 3.16
C ALA A 64 15.22 2.95 4.24
N LEU A 65 16.51 2.85 3.89
CA LEU A 65 17.55 2.40 4.81
C LEU A 65 18.40 3.56 5.33
N TYR A 66 18.64 3.55 6.62
CA TYR A 66 19.59 4.43 7.29
C TYR A 66 20.90 3.67 7.47
N PHE A 67 21.97 4.15 6.82
CA PHE A 67 23.27 3.48 6.83
C PHE A 67 23.96 3.45 8.21
N ASP A 68 23.46 4.25 9.16
CA ASP A 68 23.94 4.27 10.55
C ASP A 68 23.31 3.17 11.42
N LEU A 69 22.33 2.42 10.90
CA LEU A 69 21.63 1.35 11.61
C LEU A 69 22.11 -0.04 11.16
N ASN A 70 22.29 -0.95 12.11
CA ASN A 70 22.45 -2.36 11.81
C ASN A 70 21.09 -3.04 11.51
N ILE A 71 21.11 -4.31 11.09
CA ILE A 71 19.90 -5.04 10.68
C ILE A 71 18.86 -5.09 11.81
N THR A 72 19.29 -5.34 13.05
CA THR A 72 18.38 -5.43 14.20
C THR A 72 17.76 -4.07 14.50
N GLU A 73 18.55 -3.00 14.46
CA GLU A 73 18.07 -1.63 14.66
C GLU A 73 17.11 -1.19 13.56
N THR A 74 17.38 -1.57 12.31
CA THR A 74 16.50 -1.31 11.17
C THR A 74 15.15 -1.99 11.35
N LEU A 75 15.15 -3.27 11.76
CA LEU A 75 13.91 -4.01 12.02
C LEU A 75 13.12 -3.42 13.19
N MET A 76 13.78 -2.95 14.25
CA MET A 76 13.11 -2.29 15.38
C MET A 76 12.60 -0.88 15.05
N PHE A 77 13.18 -0.21 14.06
CA PHE A 77 12.76 1.13 13.64
C PHE A 77 11.56 1.09 12.69
N HIS A 78 11.51 0.10 11.79
CA HIS A 78 10.45 -0.02 10.76
C HIS A 78 9.33 -1.02 11.10
N GLY A 79 9.59 -2.00 11.97
CA GLY A 79 8.61 -3.00 12.42
C GLY A 79 7.92 -2.59 13.71
#